data_AF-A0A377I976-F1
#
_entry.id   AF-A0A377I976-F1
#
_cell.length_a   1.000
_cell.length_b   1.000
_cell.length_c   1.000
_cell.angle_alpha   90.00
_cell.angle_beta   90.00
_cell.angle_gamma   90.00
#
_symmetry.space_group_name_H-M   'P 1'
#
loop_
_entity.id
_entity.type
_entity.pdbx_description
1 polymer ?
#
loop_
_entity_poly.entity_id
_entity_poly.type
_entity_poly.pdbx_seq_one_letter_code
_entity_poly.pdbx_strand_id
1 'polypeptide(L)'
;MSKVENEFNDIPLTDEELAQFRPVAEVMPAAFTKMVFEHTEAIKKSRGKQKAPTKQAVSLRLSPEVITAFKATGKGWQSRINDTLLKAIKTLEVN
;
A
#
# COMPACT_ATOMS: atom_id res chain seq x y z
N MET A 1 36.17 -32.81 -6.17
CA MET A 1 35.15 -31.85 -5.71
C MET A 1 33.91 -32.04 -6.55
N SER A 2 32.96 -32.86 -6.07
CA SER A 2 31.65 -33.01 -6.69
C SER A 2 30.79 -31.80 -6.33
N LYS A 3 30.27 -31.13 -7.35
CA LYS A 3 29.38 -29.99 -7.23
C LYS A 3 28.01 -30.54 -6.80
N VAL A 4 27.60 -30.24 -5.58
CA VAL A 4 26.22 -30.52 -5.14
C VAL A 4 25.36 -29.42 -5.75
N GLU A 5 24.65 -29.74 -6.83
CA GLU A 5 23.63 -28.87 -7.40
C GLU A 5 22.45 -28.86 -6.44
N ASN A 6 22.23 -27.70 -5.82
CA ASN A 6 21.13 -27.48 -4.92
C ASN A 6 19.91 -27.09 -5.76
N GLU A 7 19.18 -28.10 -6.25
CA GLU A 7 17.90 -27.93 -6.94
C GLU A 7 16.82 -27.57 -5.92
N PHE A 8 16.58 -26.27 -5.71
CA PHE A 8 15.35 -25.81 -5.08
C PHE A 8 14.20 -26.11 -6.05
N ASN A 9 13.59 -27.27 -5.89
CA ASN A 9 12.48 -27.70 -6.72
C ASN A 9 11.22 -26.96 -6.29
N ASP A 10 10.67 -26.12 -7.18
CA ASP A 10 9.35 -25.49 -7.00
C ASP A 10 8.27 -26.57 -7.21
N ILE A 11 8.11 -27.45 -6.22
CA ILE A 11 7.10 -28.51 -6.23
C ILE A 11 5.74 -27.83 -6.01
N PRO A 12 4.84 -27.82 -7.01
CA PRO A 12 3.52 -27.25 -6.82
C PRO A 12 2.76 -28.07 -5.78
N LEU A 13 2.13 -27.38 -4.85
CA LEU A 13 1.37 -28.00 -3.78
C LEU A 13 0.14 -28.73 -4.37
N THR A 14 -0.03 -30.00 -4.03
CA THR A 14 -1.18 -30.80 -4.48
C THR A 14 -2.44 -30.47 -3.66
N ASP A 15 -3.62 -30.76 -4.21
CA ASP A 15 -4.90 -30.52 -3.51
C ASP A 15 -5.02 -31.34 -2.20
N GLU A 16 -4.40 -32.52 -2.17
CA GLU A 16 -4.34 -33.39 -0.97
C GLU A 16 -3.47 -32.77 0.12
N GLU A 17 -2.35 -32.15 -0.24
CA GLU A 17 -1.50 -31.42 0.70
C GLU A 17 -2.19 -30.15 1.21
N LEU A 18 -2.91 -29.44 0.34
CA LEU A 18 -3.73 -28.27 0.71
C LEU A 18 -4.84 -28.62 1.72
N ALA A 19 -5.43 -29.82 1.62
CA ALA A 19 -6.46 -30.28 2.54
C ALA A 19 -5.95 -30.54 3.97
N GLN A 20 -4.65 -30.73 4.16
CA GLN A 20 -4.05 -31.02 5.46
C GLN A 20 -3.71 -29.77 6.29
N PHE A 21 -3.84 -28.57 5.70
CA PHE A 21 -3.55 -27.32 6.40
C PHE A 21 -4.55 -27.11 7.55
N ARG A 22 -4.00 -26.87 8.74
CA ARG A 22 -4.78 -26.53 9.94
C ARG A 22 -4.43 -25.13 10.42
N PRO A 23 -5.36 -24.44 11.10
CA PRO A 23 -5.08 -23.13 11.68
C PRO A 23 -3.86 -23.16 12.59
N VAL A 24 -3.01 -22.13 12.51
CA VAL A 24 -1.79 -22.03 13.33
C VAL A 24 -2.08 -22.10 14.83
N ALA A 25 -3.29 -21.71 15.23
CA ALA A 25 -3.78 -21.80 16.60
C ALA A 25 -3.92 -23.24 17.12
N GLU A 26 -4.11 -24.21 16.23
CA GLU A 26 -4.36 -25.62 16.57
C GLU A 26 -3.10 -26.48 16.55
N VAL A 27 -2.07 -26.06 15.82
CA VAL A 27 -0.84 -26.86 15.60
C VAL A 27 0.39 -26.32 16.33
N MET A 28 0.32 -25.11 16.89
CA MET A 28 1.42 -24.47 17.61
C MET A 28 1.16 -24.33 19.11
N PRO A 29 2.21 -24.25 19.94
CA PRO A 29 2.06 -23.98 21.38
C PRO A 29 1.34 -22.66 21.66
N ALA A 30 0.46 -22.64 22.67
CA ALA A 30 -0.38 -21.48 23.01
C ALA A 30 0.40 -20.19 23.31
N ALA A 31 1.62 -20.31 23.86
CA ALA A 31 2.47 -19.15 24.11
C ALA A 31 2.96 -18.49 22.81
N PHE A 32 3.27 -19.29 21.80
CA PHE A 32 3.73 -18.80 20.50
C PHE A 32 2.58 -18.14 19.72
N THR A 33 1.41 -18.76 19.71
CA THR A 33 0.23 -18.22 19.00
C THR A 33 -0.17 -16.87 19.58
N LYS A 34 -0.23 -16.74 20.91
CA LYS A 34 -0.51 -15.48 21.60
C LYS A 34 0.46 -14.36 21.19
N MET A 35 1.78 -14.64 21.21
CA MET A 35 2.81 -13.68 20.83
C MET A 35 2.66 -13.20 19.37
N VAL A 36 2.42 -14.13 18.43
CA VAL A 36 2.24 -13.78 17.02
C VAL A 36 0.99 -12.93 16.82
N PHE A 37 -0.15 -13.31 17.41
CA PHE A 37 -1.39 -12.55 17.24
C PHE A 37 -1.28 -11.14 17.83
N GLU A 38 -0.68 -10.97 19.01
CA GLU A 38 -0.43 -9.66 19.63
C GLU A 38 0.41 -8.75 18.71
N HIS A 39 1.47 -9.29 18.11
CA HIS A 39 2.30 -8.55 17.16
C HIS A 39 1.53 -8.14 15.89
N THR A 40 0.70 -9.04 15.34
CA THR A 40 -0.11 -8.71 14.15
C THR A 40 -1.13 -7.62 14.42
N GLU A 41 -1.75 -7.60 15.60
CA GLU A 41 -2.71 -6.56 15.98
C GLU A 41 -2.04 -5.20 16.16
N ALA A 42 -0.82 -5.16 16.69
CA ALA A 42 -0.01 -3.95 16.74
C ALA A 42 0.31 -3.39 15.34
N ILE A 43 0.64 -4.26 14.38
CA ILE A 43 0.91 -3.87 12.98
C ILE A 43 -0.36 -3.40 12.28
N LYS A 44 -1.50 -4.07 12.48
CA LYS A 44 -2.78 -3.63 11.89
C LYS A 44 -3.20 -2.25 12.38
N LYS A 45 -2.91 -1.91 13.64
CA LYS A 45 -3.20 -0.58 14.21
C LYS A 45 -2.31 0.53 13.62
N SER A 46 -1.12 0.22 13.08
CA SER A 46 -0.22 1.23 12.50
C SER A 46 -0.60 1.64 11.08
N ARG A 47 -1.25 0.75 10.31
CA ARG A 47 -1.77 1.07 8.98
C ARG A 47 -3.17 1.63 9.12
N GLY A 48 -3.28 2.96 9.11
CA GLY A 48 -4.58 3.64 9.09
C GLY A 48 -5.46 3.08 7.98
N LYS A 49 -6.75 2.87 8.30
CA LYS A 49 -7.75 2.36 7.36
C LYS A 49 -7.77 3.29 6.13
N GLN A 50 -7.25 2.84 4.99
CA GLN A 50 -7.30 3.59 3.75
C GLN A 50 -8.73 3.52 3.21
N LYS A 51 -9.64 4.27 3.85
CA LYS A 51 -11.11 4.13 3.73
C LYS A 51 -11.64 4.48 2.34
N ALA A 52 -10.95 5.32 1.58
CA ALA A 52 -11.26 5.70 0.20
C ALA A 52 -10.05 6.46 -0.39
N PRO A 53 -9.88 6.50 -1.72
CA PRO A 53 -8.92 7.40 -2.34
C PRO A 53 -9.30 8.86 -2.01
N THR A 54 -8.42 9.57 -1.30
CA THR A 54 -8.64 10.97 -0.90
C THR A 54 -8.54 11.96 -2.08
N LYS A 55 -8.12 11.48 -3.25
CA LYS A 55 -7.96 12.25 -4.49
C LYS A 55 -8.54 11.45 -5.65
N GLN A 56 -9.31 12.09 -6.51
CA GLN A 56 -9.80 11.48 -7.75
C GLN A 56 -8.83 11.77 -8.89
N ALA A 57 -8.40 10.73 -9.60
CA ALA A 57 -7.62 10.90 -10.82
C ALA A 57 -8.56 11.26 -11.98
N VAL A 58 -8.44 12.48 -12.50
CA VAL A 58 -9.22 12.98 -13.63
C VAL A 58 -8.29 13.46 -14.74
N SER A 59 -8.74 13.34 -15.99
CA SER A 59 -8.03 13.91 -17.14
C SER A 59 -8.44 15.38 -17.31
N LEU A 60 -7.67 16.29 -16.71
CA LEU A 60 -7.86 17.74 -16.82
C LEU A 60 -6.81 18.35 -17.74
N ARG A 61 -7.24 19.17 -18.70
CA ARG A 61 -6.32 19.97 -19.53
C ARG A 61 -6.04 21.30 -18.84
N LEU A 62 -4.76 21.61 -18.67
CA LEU A 62 -4.28 22.87 -18.11
C LEU A 62 -3.45 23.62 -19.16
N SER A 63 -3.39 24.95 -19.06
CA SER A 63 -2.53 25.76 -19.92
C SER A 63 -1.06 25.31 -19.80
N PRO A 64 -0.28 25.28 -20.91
CA PRO A 64 1.14 24.95 -20.89
C PRO A 64 1.96 25.81 -19.92
N GLU A 65 1.60 27.09 -19.76
CA GLU A 65 2.28 28.01 -18.84
C GLU A 65 2.13 27.57 -17.38
N VAL A 66 0.94 27.14 -16.99
CA VAL A 66 0.65 26.63 -15.65
C VAL A 66 1.48 25.36 -15.39
N ILE A 67 1.48 24.42 -16.34
CA ILE A 67 2.25 23.17 -16.19
C ILE A 67 3.75 23.49 -16.05
N THR A 68 4.27 24.39 -16.87
CA THR A 68 5.68 24.77 -16.88
C THR A 68 6.08 25.43 -15.55
N ALA A 69 5.30 26.40 -15.09
CA ALA A 69 5.55 27.10 -13.83
C ALA A 69 5.55 26.14 -12.63
N PHE A 70 4.56 25.25 -12.53
CA PHE A 70 4.52 24.29 -11.43
C PHE A 70 5.62 23.24 -11.55
N LYS A 71 5.90 22.67 -12.74
CA LYS A 71 6.99 21.69 -12.91
C LYS A 71 8.36 22.26 -12.52
N ALA A 72 8.61 23.54 -12.78
CA ALA A 72 9.86 24.21 -12.38
C ALA A 72 10.08 24.21 -10.85
N THR A 73 9.02 24.05 -10.04
CA THR A 73 9.13 23.93 -8.58
C THR A 73 9.72 22.58 -8.12
N GLY A 74 9.94 21.63 -9.03
CA GLY A 74 10.56 20.34 -8.73
C GLY A 74 9.61 19.32 -8.11
N LYS A 75 10.18 18.39 -7.31
CA LYS A 75 9.43 17.27 -6.69
C LYS A 75 8.23 17.81 -5.91
N GLY A 76 7.06 17.20 -6.12
CA GLY A 76 5.81 17.59 -5.45
C GLY A 76 5.01 18.70 -6.16
N TRP A 77 5.37 19.10 -7.38
CA TRP A 77 4.61 20.10 -8.14
C TRP A 77 3.12 19.78 -8.31
N GLN A 78 2.76 18.51 -8.46
CA GLN A 78 1.35 18.06 -8.54
C GLN A 78 0.58 18.32 -7.24
N SER A 79 1.22 18.18 -6.08
CA SER A 79 0.61 18.55 -4.80
C SER A 79 0.44 20.07 -4.69
N ARG A 80 1.46 20.84 -5.09
CA ARG A 80 1.39 22.32 -5.07
C ARG A 80 0.28 22.88 -5.96
N ILE A 81 0.06 22.32 -7.15
CA ILE A 81 -1.03 22.78 -8.02
C ILE A 81 -2.39 22.43 -7.41
N ASN A 82 -2.55 21.23 -6.83
CA ASN A 82 -3.76 20.85 -6.10
C ASN A 82 -4.07 21.82 -4.95
N ASP A 83 -3.06 22.18 -4.16
CA ASP A 83 -3.24 23.09 -3.01
C ASP A 83 -3.63 24.51 -3.46
N THR A 84 -3.11 24.96 -4.60
CA THR A 84 -3.51 26.23 -5.23
C THR A 84 -4.96 26.20 -5.64
N LEU A 85 -5.42 25.11 -6.28
CA LEU A 85 -6.82 24.95 -6.68
C LEU A 85 -7.75 24.91 -5.46
N LEU A 86 -7.37 24.21 -4.38
CA LEU A 86 -8.13 24.19 -3.12
C LEU A 86 -8.28 25.59 -2.50
N LYS A 87 -7.22 26.41 -2.54
CA LYS A 87 -7.30 27.79 -2.06
C LYS A 87 -8.24 28.63 -2.91
N ALA A 88 -8.18 28.48 -4.24
CA ALA A 88 -9.06 29.20 -5.15
C ALA A 88 -10.54 28.87 -4.91
N ILE A 89 -10.88 27.59 -4.68
CA ILE A 89 -12.24 27.16 -4.35
C ILE A 89 -12.74 27.85 -3.06
N LYS A 90 -11.93 27.87 -2.00
CA LYS A 90 -12.31 28.55 -0.74
C LYS A 90 -12.59 30.04 -0.94
N THR A 91 -11.86 30.70 -1.84
CA THR A 91 -12.12 32.12 -2.15
C THR A 91 -13.44 32.30 -2.92
N LEU A 92 -13.80 31.35 -3.79
CA LEU A 92 -15.06 31.39 -4.54
C LEU A 92 -16.28 31.16 -3.65
N GLU A 93 -16.15 30.40 -2.56
CA GLU A 93 -17.23 30.13 -1.59
C GLU A 93 -17.56 31.32 -0.67
N VAL A 94 -16.72 32.36 -0.65
CA VAL A 94 -16.86 33.53 0.24
C VAL A 94 -17.52 34.73 -0.46
N ASN A 95 -17.77 34.64 -1.77
CA ASN A 95 -18.51 35.64 -2.56
C ASN A 95 -19.91 35.14 -2.93
#